data_AF-A0A2V6BAK6-F1
#
_entry.id   AF-A0A2V6BAK6-F1
#
_cell.length_a   1.000
_cell.length_b   1.000
_cell.length_c   1.000
_cell.angle_alpha   90.00
_cell.angle_beta   90.00
_cell.angle_gamma   90.00
#
_symmetry.space_group_name_H-M   'P 1'
#
loop_
_entity.id
_entity.type
_entity.pdbx_description
1 polymer ?
#
loop_
_entity_poly.entity_id
_entity_poly.type
_entity_poly.pdbx_seq_one_letter_code
_entity_poly.pdbx_strand_id
1 'polypeptide(L)'
;MSTKRGAMNQLTVLGALLIYLSFATGCSRKPAQAPVNAPEVLVTTVTPQDVPRVLERVATLDGFINANINAQVQGYIVSRDYQEGSVVKKGDLLFQIDPRPFEAA
;
A
#
# COMPACT_ATOMS: atom_id res chain seq x y z
N MET A 1 41.87 -97.87 -20.42
CA MET A 1 41.49 -96.94 -21.51
C MET A 1 40.02 -96.57 -21.27
N SER A 2 39.69 -95.54 -20.49
CA SER A 2 39.40 -94.20 -21.01
C SER A 2 38.96 -93.27 -19.86
N THR A 3 39.91 -92.82 -19.04
CA THR A 3 39.73 -91.77 -18.02
C THR A 3 39.63 -90.40 -18.71
N LYS A 4 38.57 -90.14 -19.48
CA LYS A 4 38.38 -88.83 -20.14
C LYS A 4 36.94 -88.29 -20.19
N ARG A 5 35.92 -89.04 -19.74
CA ARG A 5 34.51 -88.56 -19.77
C ARG A 5 34.06 -87.77 -18.54
N GLY A 6 34.68 -87.97 -17.37
CA GLY A 6 34.28 -87.31 -16.11
C GLY A 6 34.65 -85.82 -16.03
N ALA A 7 35.81 -85.42 -16.58
CA ALA A 7 36.28 -84.04 -16.54
C ALA A 7 35.44 -83.09 -17.41
N MET A 8 34.84 -83.60 -18.49
CA MET A 8 34.08 -82.78 -19.45
C MET A 8 32.69 -82.39 -18.93
N ASN A 9 32.07 -83.23 -18.09
CA ASN A 9 30.77 -82.92 -17.48
C ASN A 9 30.89 -82.05 -16.21
N GLN A 10 32.08 -82.00 -15.59
CA GLN A 10 32.37 -81.13 -14.45
C GLN A 10 32.58 -79.67 -14.91
N LEU A 11 33.23 -79.46 -16.08
CA LEU A 11 33.39 -78.12 -16.66
C LEU A 11 32.06 -77.50 -17.15
N THR A 12 31.16 -78.30 -17.71
CA THR A 12 29.83 -77.80 -18.15
C THR A 12 28.94 -77.42 -16.98
N VAL A 13 28.98 -78.17 -15.88
CA VAL A 13 28.22 -77.83 -14.65
C VAL A 13 28.78 -76.58 -13.98
N LEU A 14 30.10 -76.40 -13.93
CA LEU A 14 30.72 -75.21 -13.38
C LEU A 14 30.41 -73.95 -14.21
N GLY A 15 30.41 -74.08 -15.54
CA GLY A 15 30.03 -73.01 -16.46
C GLY A 15 28.56 -72.61 -16.33
N ALA A 16 27.66 -73.58 -16.22
CA ALA A 16 26.23 -73.33 -16.01
C ALA A 16 25.95 -72.65 -14.65
N LEU A 17 26.69 -73.02 -13.60
CA LEU A 17 26.57 -72.42 -12.27
C LEU A 17 27.03 -70.94 -12.26
N LEU A 18 28.13 -70.63 -12.94
CA LEU A 18 28.64 -69.26 -13.06
C LEU A 18 27.71 -68.34 -13.86
N ILE A 19 27.09 -68.88 -14.92
CA ILE A 19 26.07 -68.15 -15.71
C ILE A 19 24.82 -67.91 -14.86
N TYR A 20 24.39 -68.89 -14.07
CA TYR A 20 23.24 -68.75 -13.16
C TYR A 20 23.51 -67.71 -12.06
N LEU A 21 24.72 -67.68 -11.50
CA LEU A 21 25.12 -66.69 -10.49
C LEU A 21 25.18 -65.26 -11.06
N SER A 22 25.56 -65.12 -12.34
CA SER A 22 25.63 -63.83 -13.03
C SER A 22 24.25 -63.24 -13.33
N PHE A 23 23.24 -64.10 -13.55
CA PHE A 23 21.85 -63.67 -13.69
C PHE A 23 21.21 -63.25 -12.35
N ALA A 24 21.69 -63.79 -11.24
CA ALA A 24 21.17 -63.46 -9.90
C ALA A 24 21.63 -62.07 -9.39
N THR A 25 22.77 -61.56 -9.85
CA THR A 25 23.32 -60.26 -9.39
C THR A 25 22.81 -59.04 -10.18
N GLY A 26 22.03 -59.24 -11.25
CA GLY A 26 21.49 -58.16 -12.10
C GLY A 26 20.22 -57.47 -11.58
N CYS A 27 19.56 -58.02 -10.56
CA CYS A 27 18.33 -57.45 -9.99
C CYS A 27 18.64 -56.43 -8.88
N SER A 28 19.16 -55.26 -9.25
CA SER A 28 19.19 -54.11 -8.35
C SER A 28 17.98 -53.20 -8.60
N ARG A 29 16.98 -53.27 -7.72
CA ARG A 29 15.87 -52.30 -7.69
C ARG A 29 16.42 -50.94 -7.26
N LYS A 30 16.25 -49.92 -8.10
CA LYS A 30 16.55 -48.53 -7.78
C LYS A 30 15.62 -48.08 -6.64
N PRO A 31 16.13 -47.51 -5.54
CA PRO A 31 15.26 -47.03 -4.47
C PRO A 31 14.39 -45.89 -4.99
N ALA A 32 13.11 -45.89 -4.63
CA ALA A 32 12.20 -44.81 -4.95
C ALA A 32 12.67 -43.53 -4.24
N GLN A 33 12.79 -42.43 -4.98
CA GLN A 33 13.12 -41.12 -4.42
C GLN A 33 12.02 -40.70 -3.46
N ALA A 34 12.38 -40.36 -2.22
CA ALA A 34 11.42 -39.88 -1.23
C ALA A 34 10.69 -38.63 -1.75
N PRO A 35 9.37 -38.51 -1.51
CA PRO A 35 8.63 -37.33 -1.90
C PRO A 35 9.22 -36.11 -1.19
N VAL A 36 9.53 -35.05 -1.95
CA VAL A 36 9.94 -33.76 -1.40
C VAL A 36 8.74 -33.17 -0.68
N ASN A 37 8.85 -32.97 0.64
CA ASN A 37 7.79 -32.32 1.41
C ASN A 37 7.59 -30.89 0.91
N ALA A 38 6.34 -30.51 0.69
CA ALA A 38 6.02 -29.14 0.27
C ALA A 38 6.53 -28.15 1.33
N PRO A 39 7.08 -27.00 0.90
CA PRO A 39 7.61 -26.01 1.83
C PRO A 39 6.48 -25.47 2.71
N GLU A 40 6.73 -25.42 4.02
CA GLU A 40 5.80 -24.79 4.96
C GLU A 40 5.75 -23.28 4.69
N VAL A 41 4.53 -22.76 4.57
CA VAL A 41 4.27 -21.34 4.35
C VAL A 41 3.39 -20.80 5.46
N LEU A 42 3.73 -19.61 5.97
CA LEU A 42 2.92 -18.91 6.94
C LEU A 42 1.76 -18.21 6.22
N VAL A 43 0.53 -18.59 6.57
CA VAL A 43 -0.69 -17.97 6.03
C VAL A 43 -1.50 -17.36 7.16
N THR A 44 -2.24 -16.30 6.84
CA THR A 44 -3.24 -15.70 7.73
C THR A 44 -4.55 -15.53 6.97
N THR A 45 -5.67 -15.58 7.69
CA THR A 45 -7.01 -15.38 7.12
C THR A 45 -7.40 -13.92 7.22
N VAL A 46 -7.89 -13.34 6.12
CA VAL A 46 -8.33 -11.93 6.08
C VAL A 46 -9.84 -11.88 6.32
N THR A 47 -10.26 -11.16 7.35
CA THR A 47 -11.68 -10.88 7.63
C THR A 47 -12.01 -9.44 7.23
N PRO A 48 -13.03 -9.20 6.38
CA PRO A 48 -13.50 -7.85 6.08
C PRO A 48 -14.00 -7.16 7.35
N GLN A 49 -13.58 -5.92 7.56
CA GLN A 49 -14.05 -5.08 8.65
C GLN A 49 -14.31 -3.66 8.13
N ASP A 50 -15.45 -3.10 8.51
CA ASP A 50 -15.76 -1.70 8.21
C ASP A 50 -14.94 -0.78 9.11
N VAL A 51 -14.14 0.08 8.48
CA VAL A 51 -13.31 1.08 9.16
C VAL A 51 -13.71 2.47 8.72
N PRO A 52 -13.82 3.43 9.66
CA PRO A 52 -14.21 4.79 9.31
C PRO A 52 -13.12 5.48 8.50
N ARG A 53 -13.50 6.08 7.37
CA ARG A 53 -12.60 6.90 6.56
C ARG A 53 -12.68 8.36 7.02
N VAL A 54 -11.75 8.77 7.87
CA VAL A 54 -11.64 10.15 8.35
C VAL A 54 -10.94 11.00 7.29
N LEU A 55 -11.45 12.21 7.05
CA LEU A 55 -10.88 13.14 6.10
C LEU A 55 -10.63 14.49 6.80
N GLU A 56 -9.35 14.76 7.08
CA GLU A 56 -8.92 15.99 7.72
C GLU A 56 -8.56 17.03 6.66
N ARG A 57 -9.08 18.25 6.81
CA ARG A 57 -8.82 19.35 5.89
C ARG A 57 -8.61 20.64 6.66
N VAL A 58 -7.62 21.40 6.21
CA VAL A 58 -7.41 22.78 6.66
C VAL A 58 -8.44 23.66 5.97
N ALA A 59 -9.07 24.57 6.74
CA ALA A 59 -10.00 25.56 6.24
C ALA A 59 -9.73 26.91 6.89
N THR A 60 -10.09 27.98 6.18
CA THR A 60 -10.09 29.35 6.69
C THR A 60 -11.52 29.82 6.88
N LEU A 61 -11.74 30.66 7.88
CA LEU A 61 -13.04 31.27 8.13
C LEU A 61 -13.11 32.63 7.42
N ASP A 62 -14.29 32.98 6.94
CA ASP A 62 -14.58 34.30 6.36
C ASP A 62 -15.88 34.85 6.95
N GLY A 63 -16.01 36.18 6.95
CA GLY A 63 -17.22 36.86 7.39
C GLY A 63 -18.42 36.49 6.52
N PHE A 64 -19.59 36.31 7.14
CA PHE A 64 -20.82 36.06 6.38
C PHE A 64 -21.17 37.21 5.43
N ILE A 65 -20.86 38.45 5.85
CA ILE A 65 -20.94 39.67 5.04
C ILE A 65 -19.69 40.50 5.36
N ASN A 66 -18.91 40.83 4.33
CA ASN A 66 -17.77 41.73 4.42
C ASN A 66 -18.12 43.05 3.74
N ALA A 67 -18.14 44.15 4.50
CA ALA A 67 -18.40 45.49 3.95
C ALA A 67 -17.08 46.26 3.86
N ASN A 68 -16.71 46.69 2.65
CA ASN A 68 -15.55 47.56 2.44
C ASN A 68 -16.01 49.02 2.38
N ILE A 69 -15.65 49.80 3.40
CA ILE A 69 -16.05 51.21 3.54
C ILE A 69 -15.02 52.08 2.79
N ASN A 70 -15.44 52.65 1.66
CA ASN A 70 -14.62 53.51 0.83
C ASN A 70 -15.26 54.90 0.71
N ALA A 71 -14.43 55.93 0.58
CA ALA A 71 -14.90 57.28 0.31
C ALA A 71 -15.46 57.36 -1.13
N GLN A 72 -16.68 57.88 -1.28
CA GLN A 72 -17.30 58.10 -2.60
C GLN A 72 -16.92 59.45 -3.21
N VAL A 73 -16.41 60.36 -2.38
CA VAL A 73 -16.04 61.72 -2.77
C VAL A 73 -14.66 62.07 -2.24
N GLN A 74 -13.96 62.98 -2.92
CA GLN A 74 -12.62 63.42 -2.53
C GLN A 74 -12.73 64.55 -1.50
N GLY A 75 -12.02 64.42 -0.38
CA GLY A 75 -11.98 65.45 0.65
C GLY A 75 -11.14 65.03 1.85
N TYR A 76 -10.95 65.96 2.79
CA TYR A 76 -10.23 65.70 4.02
C TYR A 76 -11.18 65.09 5.07
N ILE A 77 -10.68 64.15 5.86
CA ILE A 77 -11.41 63.58 7.00
C ILE A 77 -11.38 64.57 8.16
N VAL A 78 -12.55 64.96 8.65
CA VAL A 78 -12.73 65.87 9.78
C VAL A 78 -12.80 65.09 11.09
N SER A 79 -13.56 63.98 11.10
CA SER A 79 -13.74 63.13 12.29
C SER A 79 -13.89 61.66 11.93
N ARG A 80 -13.61 60.82 12.93
CA ARG A 80 -13.86 59.38 12.95
C ARG A 80 -14.78 59.09 14.13
N ASP A 81 -16.02 58.71 13.82
CA ASP A 81 -17.12 58.67 14.79
C ASP A 81 -17.49 57.23 15.21
N TYR A 82 -16.48 56.36 15.32
CA TYR A 82 -16.63 55.01 15.86
C TYR A 82 -15.41 54.61 16.70
N GLN A 83 -15.61 53.59 17.54
CA GLN A 83 -14.55 52.95 18.29
C GLN A 83 -14.06 51.71 17.54
N GLU A 84 -12.75 51.55 17.39
CA GLU A 84 -12.19 50.38 16.73
C GLU A 84 -12.58 49.08 17.45
N GLY A 85 -13.02 48.08 16.67
CA GLY A 85 -13.50 46.80 17.20
C GLY A 85 -14.92 46.82 17.76
N SER A 86 -15.63 47.95 17.75
CA SER A 86 -17.02 48.00 18.18
C SER A 86 -17.99 47.53 17.09
N VAL A 87 -19.21 47.17 17.52
CA VAL A 87 -20.30 46.81 16.62
C VAL A 87 -20.97 48.08 16.13
N VAL A 88 -21.01 48.27 14.81
CA VAL A 88 -21.71 49.37 14.13
C VAL A 88 -22.90 48.84 13.35
N LYS A 89 -23.94 49.66 13.22
CA LYS A 89 -25.16 49.35 12.47
C LYS A 89 -25.14 50.07 11.13
N LYS A 90 -25.98 49.60 10.22
CA LYS A 90 -26.19 50.26 8.93
C LYS A 90 -26.74 51.68 9.16
N GLY A 91 -26.06 52.66 8.58
CA GLY A 91 -26.44 54.07 8.66
C GLY A 91 -25.72 54.85 9.76
N ASP A 92 -24.93 54.19 10.59
CA ASP A 92 -24.12 54.88 11.59
C ASP A 92 -23.06 55.75 10.89
N LEU A 93 -22.84 56.95 11.43
CA LEU A 93 -21.79 57.85 10.94
C LEU A 93 -20.43 57.26 11.34
N LEU A 94 -19.63 56.88 10.34
CA LEU A 94 -18.29 56.34 10.58
C LEU A 94 -17.21 57.40 10.39
N PHE A 95 -17.36 58.23 9.36
CA PHE A 95 -16.40 59.25 8.99
C PHE A 95 -17.13 60.48 8.48
N GLN A 96 -16.64 61.66 8.88
CA GLN A 96 -17.09 62.93 8.32
C GLN A 96 -16.02 63.47 7.37
N ILE A 97 -16.40 63.70 6.12
CA ILE A 97 -15.56 64.39 5.13
C ILE A 97 -15.92 65.89 5.18
N ASP A 98 -14.91 66.75 5.01
CA ASP A 98 -15.08 68.20 4.99
C ASP A 98 -16.13 68.63 3.96
N PRO A 99 -17.25 69.25 4.37
CA PRO A 99 -18.35 69.57 3.47
C PRO A 99 -18.10 70.85 2.65
N ARG A 100 -17.12 71.70 3.03
CA ARG A 100 -16.91 73.01 2.39
C ARG A 100 -16.77 72.96 0.87
N PRO A 101 -16.05 71.99 0.25
CA PRO A 101 -15.97 71.88 -1.20
C PRO A 101 -17.28 71.45 -1.87
N PHE A 102 -18.20 70.82 -1.14
CA PHE A 102 -19.47 70.31 -1.66
C PHE A 102 -20.63 71.28 -1.43
N GLU A 103 -20.55 72.14 -0.41
CA GLU A 103 -21.55 73.18 -0.15
C GLU A 103 -21.37 74.44 -1.01
N ALA A 104 -20.16 74.66 -1.52
CA ALA A 104 -19.82 75.81 -2.34
C ALA A 104 -20.01 75.61 -3.86
N ALA A 105 -20.52 74.44 -4.29
CA ALA A 105 -20.65 74.03 -5.69
C ALA A 105 -22.08 74.14 -6.23
#